data_AF-A0A2H3E142-F1
#
_entry.id   AF-A0A2H3E142-F1
#
_cell.length_a   1.000
_cell.length_b   1.000
_cell.length_c   1.000
_cell.angle_alpha   90.00
_cell.angle_beta   90.00
_cell.angle_gamma   90.00
#
_symmetry.space_group_name_H-M   'P 1'
#
loop_
_entity.id
_entity.type
_entity.pdbx_description
1 polymer ?
#
loop_
_entity_poly.entity_id
_entity_poly.type
_entity_poly.pdbx_seq_one_letter_code
_entity_poly.pdbx_strand_id
1 'polypeptide(L)'
;MYHDKCFQTDIGFPFEAFSHEQIKTSTTGGFLLADKDKFFKISERIHRIDDTGETVLPVTDAEKDCFQLLNDLDHVAYNVHGSLTSKKYMCNEAYSLMASEGAPSWYFTMAPSDHSHPICIYWADQKMEFDPIPLAEKERVRLVTQNPVAGARFFNFMVQLFITYVLHVGDDVLQGLFGDTSAYYRTVEQQVLHTLPARQYRLIISKFI
;
A
#
# COMPACT_ATOMS: atom_id res chain seq x y z
N MET A 1 -3.57 17.64 -1.70
CA MET A 1 -3.01 17.01 -2.91
C MET A 1 -4.16 16.32 -3.65
N TYR A 2 -4.68 16.71 -4.80
CA TYR A 2 -4.35 17.69 -5.83
C TYR A 2 -5.61 18.53 -6.12
N HIS A 3 -5.54 19.85 -6.02
CA HIS A 3 -6.70 20.72 -6.23
C HIS A 3 -7.08 20.88 -7.71
N ASP A 4 -6.16 20.57 -8.61
CA ASP A 4 -6.35 20.72 -10.04
C ASP A 4 -6.63 19.34 -10.68
N LYS A 5 -7.79 19.24 -11.35
CA LYS A 5 -8.29 18.04 -12.01
C LYS A 5 -7.43 17.65 -13.22
N CYS A 6 -6.69 18.59 -13.82
CA CYS A 6 -5.82 18.33 -14.97
C CYS A 6 -4.70 17.33 -14.67
N PHE A 7 -4.13 17.39 -13.46
CA PHE A 7 -3.07 16.44 -13.02
C PHE A 7 -3.62 15.06 -12.67
N GLN A 8 -4.93 14.93 -12.41
CA GLN A 8 -5.56 13.65 -12.06
C GLN A 8 -5.78 12.77 -13.29
N THR A 9 -5.94 13.39 -14.46
CA THR A 9 -6.19 12.72 -15.74
C THR A 9 -4.91 12.45 -16.54
N ASP A 10 -3.77 13.02 -16.12
CA ASP A 10 -2.49 12.76 -16.77
C ASP A 10 -2.03 11.32 -16.47
N ILE A 11 -1.72 10.57 -17.53
CA ILE A 11 -1.33 9.15 -17.43
C ILE A 11 0.09 9.00 -16.87
N GLY A 12 1.01 9.92 -17.20
CA GLY A 12 2.42 9.87 -16.82
C GLY A 12 2.65 10.39 -15.40
N PHE A 13 1.86 11.37 -14.97
CA PHE A 13 2.02 12.06 -13.70
C PHE A 13 2.06 11.12 -12.48
N PRO A 14 1.17 10.11 -12.32
CA PRO A 14 1.27 9.17 -11.21
C PRO A 14 2.57 8.37 -11.20
N PHE A 15 3.12 8.02 -12.36
CA PHE A 15 4.38 7.29 -12.45
C PHE A 15 5.56 8.18 -12.08
N GLU A 16 5.62 9.40 -12.61
CA GLU A 16 6.67 10.36 -12.29
C GLU A 16 6.64 10.76 -10.80
N ALA A 17 5.44 11.05 -10.27
CA ALA A 17 5.27 11.38 -8.86
C ALA A 17 5.68 10.21 -7.94
N PHE A 18 5.27 8.98 -8.28
CA PHE A 18 5.66 7.79 -7.54
C PHE A 18 7.16 7.52 -7.62
N SER A 19 7.77 7.67 -8.81
CA SER A 19 9.22 7.55 -8.97
C SER A 19 9.98 8.60 -8.16
N HIS A 20 9.54 9.85 -8.16
CA HIS A 20 10.13 10.90 -7.32
C HIS A 20 9.98 10.59 -5.83
N GLU A 21 8.83 10.09 -5.39
CA GLU A 21 8.61 9.66 -4.00
C GLU A 21 9.54 8.49 -3.64
N GLN A 22 9.67 7.51 -4.52
CA GLN A 22 10.55 6.36 -4.35
C GLN A 22 12.01 6.80 -4.24
N ILE A 23 12.47 7.67 -5.14
CA ILE A 23 13.84 8.23 -5.12
C ILE A 23 14.06 8.99 -3.82
N LYS A 24 13.16 9.92 -3.47
CA LYS A 24 13.26 10.71 -2.24
C LYS A 24 13.37 9.82 -1.00
N THR A 25 12.54 8.79 -0.93
CA THR A 25 12.49 7.88 0.21
C THR A 25 13.74 6.98 0.27
N SER A 26 14.21 6.52 -0.89
CA SER A 26 15.45 5.74 -1.03
C SER A 26 16.68 6.57 -0.63
N THR A 27 16.77 7.81 -1.12
CA THR A 27 17.87 8.73 -0.79
C THR A 27 17.86 9.09 0.70
N THR A 28 16.69 9.31 1.30
CA THR A 28 16.58 9.57 2.75
C THR A 28 17.02 8.35 3.56
N GLY A 29 16.58 7.15 3.15
CA GLY A 29 17.02 5.90 3.78
C GLY A 29 18.53 5.66 3.66
N GLY A 30 19.10 5.91 2.47
CA GLY A 30 20.54 5.82 2.22
C GLY A 30 21.34 6.84 3.03
N PHE A 31 20.87 8.08 3.14
CA PHE A 31 21.49 9.12 3.96
C PHE A 31 21.53 8.72 5.45
N LEU A 32 20.40 8.29 6.01
CA LEU A 32 20.33 7.81 7.40
C LEU A 32 21.18 6.56 7.65
N LEU A 33 21.45 5.76 6.62
CA LEU A 33 22.34 4.60 6.73
C LEU A 33 23.81 5.01 6.68
N ALA A 34 24.15 5.97 5.83
CA ALA A 34 25.50 6.52 5.71
C ALA A 34 25.95 7.27 6.97
N ASP A 35 24.99 7.87 7.68
CA ASP A 35 25.23 8.56 8.96
C ASP A 35 25.44 7.59 10.14
N LYS A 36 25.17 6.28 9.98
CA LYS A 36 25.42 5.28 11.03
C LYS A 36 26.88 4.82 11.01
N ASP A 37 27.44 4.61 12.21
CA ASP A 37 28.79 4.05 12.42
C ASP A 37 29.05 2.71 11.69
N LYS A 38 27.99 1.99 11.32
CA LYS A 38 28.06 0.73 10.59
C LYS A 38 28.36 0.91 9.10
N PHE A 39 28.21 2.12 8.53
CA PHE A 39 28.37 2.37 7.10
C PHE A 39 29.76 1.97 6.57
N PHE A 40 30.82 2.30 7.31
CA PHE A 40 32.18 1.94 6.91
C PHE A 40 32.36 0.42 6.79
N LYS A 41 31.79 -0.36 7.72
CA LYS A 41 31.83 -1.82 7.68
C LYS A 41 31.06 -2.40 6.50
N ILE A 42 29.93 -1.79 6.13
CA ILE A 42 29.14 -2.20 4.97
C ILE A 42 29.93 -1.90 3.68
N SER A 43 30.55 -0.73 3.57
CA SER A 43 31.33 -0.34 2.39
C SER A 43 32.56 -1.23 2.16
N GLU A 44 33.25 -1.60 3.24
CA GLU A 44 34.43 -2.49 3.17
C GLU A 44 34.05 -3.89 2.70
N ARG A 45 32.86 -4.36 3.07
CA ARG A 45 32.31 -5.66 2.64
C ARG A 45 31.90 -5.68 1.18
N ILE A 46 31.27 -4.61 0.69
CA ILE A 46 30.95 -4.47 -0.74
C ILE A 46 32.22 -4.60 -1.59
N HIS A 47 33.34 -4.07 -1.10
CA HIS A 47 34.62 -4.14 -1.81
C HIS A 47 35.30 -5.53 -1.75
N ARG A 48 34.83 -6.44 -0.90
CA ARG A 48 35.43 -7.78 -0.70
C ARG A 48 34.71 -8.91 -1.43
N ILE A 49 33.49 -8.68 -1.91
CA ILE A 49 32.66 -9.73 -2.53
C ILE A 49 33.00 -9.86 -4.03
N ASP A 50 33.07 -11.11 -4.50
CA ASP A 50 33.24 -11.50 -5.90
C ASP A 50 31.91 -12.11 -6.42
N ASP A 51 31.50 -11.77 -7.65
CA ASP A 51 30.12 -11.85 -8.18
C ASP A 51 29.68 -13.27 -8.62
N THR A 52 29.81 -14.30 -7.78
CA THR A 52 29.34 -15.66 -8.13
C THR A 52 28.11 -16.07 -7.33
N GLY A 53 26.92 -15.82 -7.88
CA GLY A 53 25.63 -16.13 -7.27
C GLY A 53 25.12 -17.53 -7.59
N GLU A 54 25.17 -18.44 -6.61
CA GLU A 54 24.28 -19.60 -6.52
C GLU A 54 23.62 -19.65 -5.14
N THR A 55 22.38 -20.14 -5.07
CA THR A 55 21.57 -20.21 -3.85
C THR A 55 22.10 -21.33 -2.94
N VAL A 56 23.01 -20.99 -2.03
CA VAL A 56 23.65 -21.97 -1.13
C VAL A 56 23.41 -21.58 0.33
N LEU A 57 23.17 -22.56 1.20
CA LEU A 57 23.25 -22.37 2.65
C LEU A 57 24.68 -21.92 2.97
N PRO A 58 24.92 -20.79 3.65
CA PRO A 58 26.27 -20.25 3.76
C PRO A 58 27.19 -21.19 4.55
N VAL A 59 28.11 -21.86 3.85
CA VAL A 59 29.14 -22.73 4.44
C VAL A 59 30.46 -21.97 4.53
N THR A 60 30.75 -21.12 3.54
CA THR A 60 31.99 -20.32 3.48
C THR A 60 31.81 -18.92 4.04
N ASP A 61 32.91 -18.32 4.52
CA ASP A 61 32.88 -16.98 5.13
C ASP A 61 32.53 -15.88 4.11
N ALA A 62 32.86 -16.08 2.83
CA ALA A 62 32.44 -15.21 1.73
C ALA A 62 30.91 -15.26 1.49
N GLU A 63 30.29 -16.45 1.57
CA GLU A 63 28.83 -16.57 1.49
C GLU A 63 28.16 -15.91 2.69
N LYS A 64 28.69 -16.08 3.91
CA LYS A 64 28.14 -15.38 5.10
C LYS A 64 28.20 -13.86 4.94
N ASP A 65 29.30 -13.34 4.40
CA ASP A 65 29.44 -11.92 4.09
C ASP A 65 28.43 -11.46 3.02
N CYS A 66 28.19 -12.26 1.98
CA CYS A 66 27.18 -12.00 0.95
C CYS A 66 25.74 -12.02 1.52
N PHE A 67 25.40 -12.99 2.37
CA PHE A 67 24.09 -13.02 3.04
C PHE A 67 23.91 -11.85 4.02
N GLN A 68 24.97 -11.42 4.70
CA GLN A 68 24.90 -10.21 5.52
C GLN A 68 24.78 -8.95 4.68
N LEU A 69 25.44 -8.89 3.51
CA LEU A 69 25.25 -7.80 2.55
C LEU A 69 23.79 -7.74 2.07
N LEU A 70 23.19 -8.88 1.72
CA LEU A 70 21.78 -8.96 1.33
C LEU A 70 20.85 -8.49 2.46
N ASN A 71 21.14 -8.84 3.72
CA ASN A 71 20.40 -8.32 4.87
C ASN A 71 20.57 -6.81 5.06
N ASP A 72 21.78 -6.28 4.84
CA ASP A 72 22.05 -4.85 4.93
C ASP A 72 21.35 -4.08 3.78
N LEU A 73 21.29 -4.66 2.57
CA LEU A 73 20.54 -4.17 1.41
C LEU A 73 19.02 -4.22 1.64
N ASP A 74 18.52 -5.32 2.20
CA ASP A 74 17.12 -5.46 2.61
C ASP A 74 16.75 -4.38 3.64
N HIS A 75 17.67 -4.01 4.54
CA HIS A 75 17.44 -2.95 5.51
C HIS A 75 17.27 -1.56 4.86
N VAL A 76 17.93 -1.31 3.73
CA VAL A 76 17.77 -0.07 2.93
C VAL A 76 16.48 -0.11 2.10
N ALA A 77 16.15 -1.26 1.51
CA ALA A 77 14.95 -1.48 0.71
C ALA A 77 13.64 -1.39 1.52
N TYR A 78 13.71 -1.43 2.86
CA TYR A 78 12.58 -1.24 3.77
C TYR A 78 11.79 0.05 3.49
N ASN A 79 12.48 1.18 3.35
CA ASN A 79 11.80 2.48 3.20
C ASN A 79 11.10 2.61 1.83
N VAL A 80 11.40 1.71 0.90
CA VAL A 80 10.84 1.75 -0.46
C VAL A 80 9.49 1.03 -0.49
N HIS A 81 8.42 1.81 -0.60
CA HIS A 81 7.06 1.30 -0.78
C HIS A 81 6.98 0.32 -1.96
N GLY A 82 6.43 -0.88 -1.71
CA GLY A 82 6.25 -1.92 -2.73
C GLY A 82 7.44 -2.88 -2.90
N SER A 83 8.53 -2.73 -2.15
CA SER A 83 9.64 -3.69 -2.14
C SER A 83 9.25 -5.06 -1.56
N LEU A 84 10.02 -6.10 -1.88
CA LEU A 84 9.86 -7.44 -1.29
C LEU A 84 10.01 -7.38 0.24
N THR A 85 10.94 -6.55 0.71
CA THR A 85 11.19 -6.30 2.13
C THR A 85 9.95 -5.69 2.81
N SER A 86 9.32 -4.67 2.20
CA SER A 86 8.09 -4.05 2.72
C SER A 86 6.96 -5.07 2.92
N LYS A 87 6.78 -6.02 1.99
CA LYS A 87 5.80 -7.12 2.13
C LYS A 87 6.09 -8.03 3.32
N LYS A 88 7.35 -8.43 3.49
CA LYS A 88 7.78 -9.25 4.64
C LYS A 88 7.50 -8.55 5.97
N TYR A 89 7.71 -7.23 6.03
CA TYR A 89 7.41 -6.44 7.22
C TYR A 89 5.91 -6.35 7.52
N MET A 90 5.05 -6.12 6.52
CA MET A 90 3.59 -6.17 6.73
C MET A 90 3.14 -7.51 7.31
N CYS A 91 3.73 -8.62 6.85
CA CYS A 91 3.47 -9.93 7.44
C CYS A 91 3.95 -10.00 8.90
N ASN A 92 5.15 -9.52 9.20
CA ASN A 92 5.68 -9.50 10.57
C ASN A 92 4.83 -8.63 11.50
N GLU A 93 4.32 -7.50 11.02
CA GLU A 93 3.41 -6.62 11.76
C GLU A 93 2.10 -7.35 12.09
N ALA A 94 1.49 -8.00 11.10
CA ALA A 94 0.31 -8.82 11.32
C ALA A 94 0.57 -9.98 12.32
N TYR A 95 1.72 -10.66 12.23
CA TYR A 95 2.10 -11.69 13.20
C TYR A 95 2.31 -11.13 14.60
N SER A 96 2.92 -9.94 14.73
CA SER A 96 3.12 -9.29 16.02
C SER A 96 1.79 -8.93 16.68
N LEU A 97 0.81 -8.48 15.89
CA LEU A 97 -0.52 -8.17 16.37
C LEU A 97 -1.27 -9.44 16.80
N MET A 98 -1.14 -10.53 16.04
CA MET A 98 -1.72 -11.82 16.43
C MET A 98 -1.07 -12.41 17.69
N ALA A 99 0.21 -12.11 17.93
CA ALA A 99 0.89 -12.54 19.15
C ALA A 99 0.43 -11.75 20.38
N SER A 100 0.05 -10.47 20.23
CA SER A 100 -0.43 -9.64 21.34
C SER A 100 -1.92 -9.80 21.62
N GLU A 101 -2.76 -9.82 20.57
CA GLU A 101 -4.22 -9.82 20.68
C GLU A 101 -4.85 -11.22 20.47
N GLY A 102 -4.06 -12.21 20.08
CA GLY A 102 -4.54 -13.55 19.73
C GLY A 102 -4.96 -13.67 18.26
N ALA A 103 -5.76 -14.69 17.93
CA ALA A 103 -6.20 -14.88 16.54
C ALA A 103 -7.31 -13.87 16.17
N PRO A 104 -7.36 -13.38 14.92
CA PRO A 104 -8.41 -12.46 14.50
C PRO A 104 -9.78 -13.15 14.55
N SER A 105 -10.74 -12.50 15.19
CA SER A 105 -12.13 -12.98 15.30
C SER A 105 -12.88 -12.86 13.98
N TRP A 106 -12.56 -11.84 13.18
CA TRP A 106 -13.20 -11.60 11.88
C TRP A 106 -12.20 -11.21 10.81
N TYR A 107 -12.49 -11.65 9.59
CA TYR A 107 -11.76 -11.28 8.38
C TYR A 107 -12.73 -10.70 7.36
N PHE A 108 -12.52 -9.43 7.00
CA PHE A 108 -13.33 -8.72 6.01
C PHE A 108 -12.57 -8.51 4.73
N THR A 109 -13.27 -8.65 3.62
CA THR A 109 -12.75 -8.23 2.34
C THR A 109 -13.77 -7.42 1.58
N MET A 110 -13.41 -6.20 1.20
CA MET A 110 -14.28 -5.30 0.44
C MET A 110 -13.59 -4.78 -0.81
N ALA A 111 -14.38 -4.67 -1.88
CA ALA A 111 -14.02 -4.07 -3.16
C ALA A 111 -15.21 -3.23 -3.63
N PRO A 112 -15.30 -1.95 -3.19
CA PRO A 112 -16.43 -1.10 -3.55
C PRO A 112 -16.46 -0.88 -5.07
N SER A 113 -17.65 -0.98 -5.67
CA SER A 113 -17.84 -0.72 -7.09
C SER A 113 -17.72 0.77 -7.38
N ASP A 114 -16.68 1.15 -8.09
CA ASP A 114 -16.34 2.52 -8.46
C ASP A 114 -17.24 3.07 -9.58
N HIS A 115 -17.44 2.33 -10.65
CA HIS A 115 -18.24 2.74 -11.81
C HIS A 115 -19.75 2.80 -11.53
N SER A 116 -20.24 2.08 -10.51
CA SER A 116 -21.66 2.07 -10.17
C SER A 116 -22.04 3.13 -9.15
N HIS A 117 -21.08 3.66 -8.38
CA HIS A 117 -21.37 4.52 -7.24
C HIS A 117 -21.41 6.01 -7.64
N PRO A 118 -22.51 6.75 -7.35
CA PRO A 118 -22.68 8.13 -7.79
C PRO A 118 -21.60 9.08 -7.26
N ILE A 119 -21.12 8.87 -6.02
CA ILE A 119 -20.00 9.67 -5.45
C ILE A 119 -18.71 9.50 -6.27
N CYS A 120 -18.38 8.29 -6.71
CA CYS A 120 -17.17 8.06 -7.50
C CYS A 120 -17.28 8.72 -8.87
N ILE A 121 -18.46 8.62 -9.50
CA ILE A 121 -18.74 9.28 -10.79
C ILE A 121 -18.64 10.79 -10.64
N TYR A 122 -19.21 11.37 -9.57
CA TYR A 122 -19.11 12.80 -9.30
C TYR A 122 -17.66 13.27 -9.11
N TRP A 123 -16.83 12.50 -8.43
CA TRP A 123 -15.40 12.83 -8.28
C TRP A 123 -14.59 12.63 -9.56
N ALA A 124 -15.00 11.69 -10.41
CA ALA A 124 -14.38 11.47 -11.72
C ALA A 124 -14.81 12.54 -12.73
N ASP A 125 -16.03 13.03 -12.64
CA ASP A 125 -16.58 14.05 -13.54
C ASP A 125 -15.92 15.42 -13.31
N GLN A 126 -15.81 16.19 -14.39
CA GLN A 126 -15.30 17.55 -14.35
C GLN A 126 -16.37 18.56 -13.94
N LYS A 127 -17.66 18.20 -14.05
CA LYS A 127 -18.79 19.06 -13.64
C LYS A 127 -18.72 19.42 -12.15
N MET A 128 -19.18 20.64 -11.82
CA MET A 128 -19.27 21.11 -10.44
C MET A 128 -20.56 20.66 -9.75
N GLU A 129 -21.63 20.43 -10.52
CA GLU A 129 -22.93 20.02 -10.01
C GLU A 129 -23.04 18.49 -9.94
N PHE A 130 -23.61 18.01 -8.83
CA PHE A 130 -23.92 16.59 -8.64
C PHE A 130 -25.22 16.25 -9.36
N ASP A 131 -25.12 15.40 -10.39
CA ASP A 131 -26.29 14.86 -11.07
C ASP A 131 -26.49 13.39 -10.64
N PRO A 132 -27.60 13.05 -9.96
CA PRO A 132 -27.90 11.68 -9.56
C PRO A 132 -28.37 10.80 -10.73
N ILE A 133 -28.65 11.37 -11.90
CA ILE A 133 -29.13 10.60 -13.06
C ILE A 133 -27.98 9.78 -13.63
N PRO A 134 -28.09 8.43 -13.67
CA PRO A 134 -26.99 7.60 -14.08
C PRO A 134 -26.70 7.78 -15.57
N LEU A 135 -25.50 8.26 -15.88
CA LEU A 135 -24.91 8.13 -17.21
C LEU A 135 -24.96 6.65 -17.64
N ALA A 136 -25.01 6.41 -18.96
CA ALA A 136 -24.92 5.06 -19.50
C ALA A 136 -23.68 4.35 -18.94
N GLU A 137 -23.77 3.04 -18.67
CA GLU A 137 -22.71 2.26 -18.02
C GLU A 137 -21.33 2.45 -18.67
N LYS A 138 -21.30 2.43 -20.01
CA LYS A 138 -20.08 2.64 -20.80
C LYS A 138 -19.40 3.99 -20.50
N GLU A 139 -20.20 5.05 -20.32
CA GLU A 139 -19.70 6.38 -20.00
C GLU A 139 -19.16 6.46 -18.58
N ARG A 140 -19.83 5.81 -17.62
CA ARG A 140 -19.36 5.73 -16.22
C ARG A 140 -18.02 5.02 -16.11
N VAL A 141 -17.89 3.87 -16.76
CA VAL A 141 -16.63 3.11 -16.80
C VAL A 141 -15.53 3.94 -17.45
N ARG A 142 -15.84 4.64 -18.55
CA ARG A 142 -14.87 5.53 -19.22
C ARG A 142 -14.38 6.65 -18.31
N LEU A 143 -15.28 7.34 -17.61
CA LEU A 143 -14.93 8.43 -16.70
C LEU A 143 -14.03 7.98 -15.55
N VAL A 144 -14.37 6.87 -14.90
CA VAL A 144 -13.55 6.33 -13.79
C VAL A 144 -12.18 5.86 -14.30
N THR A 145 -12.14 5.24 -15.49
CA THR A 145 -10.87 4.79 -16.09
C THR A 145 -9.96 5.97 -16.47
N GLN A 146 -10.54 7.09 -16.90
CA GLN A 146 -9.81 8.31 -17.26
C GLN A 146 -9.31 9.11 -16.05
N ASN A 147 -9.89 8.88 -14.86
CA ASN A 147 -9.47 9.53 -13.62
C ASN A 147 -9.22 8.49 -12.51
N PRO A 148 -8.05 7.82 -12.54
CA PRO A 148 -7.71 6.81 -11.53
C PRO A 148 -7.59 7.38 -10.11
N VAL A 149 -7.33 8.69 -9.98
CA VAL A 149 -7.26 9.38 -8.68
C VAL A 149 -8.65 9.44 -8.03
N ALA A 150 -9.71 9.69 -8.79
CA ALA A 150 -11.07 9.65 -8.29
C ALA A 150 -11.44 8.25 -7.75
N GLY A 151 -11.05 7.19 -8.46
CA GLY A 151 -11.23 5.81 -8.00
C GLY A 151 -10.48 5.51 -6.70
N ALA A 152 -9.21 5.92 -6.58
CA ALA A 152 -8.43 5.74 -5.36
C ALA A 152 -9.02 6.53 -4.17
N ARG A 153 -9.49 7.77 -4.42
CA ARG A 153 -10.15 8.60 -3.41
C ARG A 153 -11.46 7.97 -2.94
N PHE A 154 -12.27 7.48 -3.88
CA PHE A 154 -13.49 6.75 -3.58
C PHE A 154 -13.24 5.51 -2.75
N PHE A 155 -12.26 4.70 -3.13
CA PHE A 155 -11.87 3.53 -2.35
C PHE A 155 -11.50 3.93 -0.92
N ASN A 156 -10.60 4.91 -0.73
CA ASN A 156 -10.21 5.34 0.62
C ASN A 156 -11.39 5.88 1.43
N PHE A 157 -12.29 6.63 0.81
CA PHE A 157 -13.50 7.13 1.45
C PHE A 157 -14.40 6.01 1.94
N MET A 158 -14.69 5.02 1.10
CA MET A 158 -15.52 3.86 1.48
C MET A 158 -14.90 3.04 2.62
N VAL A 159 -13.57 2.89 2.60
CA VAL A 159 -12.84 2.21 3.67
C VAL A 159 -12.91 2.97 4.99
N GLN A 160 -12.75 4.29 4.96
CA GLN A 160 -12.88 5.13 6.16
C GLN A 160 -14.30 5.06 6.73
N LEU A 161 -15.33 5.13 5.88
CA LEU A 161 -16.72 4.96 6.31
C LEU A 161 -16.95 3.60 6.98
N PHE A 162 -16.39 2.52 6.44
CA PHE A 162 -16.51 1.20 7.04
C PHE A 162 -15.87 1.15 8.44
N ILE A 163 -14.66 1.68 8.59
CA ILE A 163 -13.96 1.69 9.89
C ILE A 163 -14.70 2.56 10.91
N THR A 164 -15.18 3.74 10.51
CA THR A 164 -15.85 4.69 11.41
C THR A 164 -17.27 4.27 11.76
N TYR A 165 -18.09 3.84 10.80
CA TYR A 165 -19.53 3.64 11.03
C TYR A 165 -19.95 2.17 11.15
N VAL A 166 -19.16 1.22 10.64
CA VAL A 166 -19.47 -0.21 10.80
C VAL A 166 -18.70 -0.78 11.99
N LEU A 167 -17.40 -0.50 12.08
CA LEU A 167 -16.56 -0.99 13.16
C LEU A 167 -16.54 -0.08 14.40
N HIS A 168 -16.91 1.20 14.24
CA HIS A 168 -16.84 2.22 15.31
C HIS A 168 -15.47 2.25 16.02
N VAL A 169 -14.38 2.12 15.25
CA VAL A 169 -13.05 2.11 15.87
C VAL A 169 -12.71 3.49 16.42
N GLY A 170 -12.46 3.56 17.73
CA GLY A 170 -12.13 4.79 18.45
C GLY A 170 -13.35 5.56 18.97
N ASP A 171 -14.54 4.96 18.94
CA ASP A 171 -15.73 5.49 19.62
C ASP A 171 -15.95 4.71 20.92
N ASP A 172 -15.86 5.39 22.06
CA ASP A 172 -16.06 4.79 23.39
C ASP A 172 -17.55 4.64 23.77
N VAL A 173 -18.45 5.22 22.98
CA VAL A 173 -19.89 5.32 23.27
C VAL A 173 -20.69 4.30 22.45
N LEU A 174 -20.33 4.11 21.18
CA LEU A 174 -21.05 3.24 20.26
C LEU A 174 -20.25 1.98 19.94
N GLN A 175 -20.85 0.82 20.23
CA GLN A 175 -20.29 -0.47 19.84
C GLN A 175 -20.47 -0.71 18.34
N GLY A 176 -19.40 -1.18 17.68
CA GLY A 176 -19.43 -1.58 16.28
C GLY A 176 -20.38 -2.76 16.03
N LEU A 177 -20.81 -2.92 14.77
CA LEU A 177 -21.72 -4.01 14.36
C LEU A 177 -21.21 -5.40 14.75
N PHE A 178 -19.88 -5.56 14.80
CA PHE A 178 -19.19 -6.81 15.13
C PHE A 178 -18.57 -6.78 16.54
N GLY A 179 -19.16 -6.04 17.48
CA GLY A 179 -18.63 -5.87 18.84
C GLY A 179 -17.55 -4.79 18.94
N ASP A 180 -16.93 -4.68 20.12
CA ASP A 180 -15.84 -3.72 20.35
C ASP A 180 -14.57 -4.17 19.61
N THR A 181 -13.79 -3.20 19.15
CA THR A 181 -12.58 -3.48 18.37
C THR A 181 -11.36 -3.21 19.24
N SER A 182 -10.64 -4.24 19.68
CA SER A 182 -9.38 -4.06 20.43
C SER A 182 -8.27 -3.55 19.50
N ALA A 183 -8.15 -4.22 18.34
CA ALA A 183 -7.24 -3.85 17.28
C ALA A 183 -7.78 -4.24 15.91
N TYR A 184 -7.23 -3.63 14.87
CA TYR A 184 -7.45 -4.04 13.50
C TYR A 184 -6.18 -3.89 12.67
N TYR A 185 -5.97 -4.80 11.72
CA TYR A 185 -4.91 -4.71 10.73
C TYR A 185 -5.51 -4.56 9.34
N ARG A 186 -4.97 -3.65 8.52
CA ARG A 186 -5.50 -3.34 7.19
C ARG A 186 -4.40 -3.41 6.14
N THR A 187 -4.65 -4.17 5.08
CA THR A 187 -3.81 -4.17 3.87
C THR A 187 -4.62 -3.86 2.62
N VAL A 188 -3.97 -3.22 1.65
CA VAL A 188 -4.56 -2.96 0.33
C VAL A 188 -3.82 -3.84 -0.67
N GLU A 189 -4.56 -4.70 -1.36
CA GLU A 189 -4.04 -5.47 -2.48
C GLU A 189 -4.51 -4.83 -3.79
N GLN A 190 -3.57 -4.70 -4.73
CA GLN A 190 -3.90 -4.34 -6.10
C GLN A 190 -4.00 -5.61 -6.93
N GLN A 191 -5.19 -5.91 -7.44
CA GLN A 191 -5.37 -6.97 -8.41
C GLN A 191 -5.21 -6.39 -9.82
N VAL A 192 -4.24 -6.90 -10.58
CA VAL A 192 -4.15 -6.66 -12.02
C VAL A 192 -4.99 -7.73 -12.71
N LEU A 193 -6.25 -7.41 -13.00
CA LEU A 193 -7.06 -8.28 -13.87
C LEU A 193 -6.62 -8.05 -15.31
N HIS A 194 -6.03 -9.06 -15.94
CA HIS A 194 -5.46 -8.99 -17.30
C HIS A 194 -6.45 -8.62 -18.42
N THR A 195 -7.73 -8.39 -18.14
CA THR A 195 -8.79 -8.22 -19.15
C THR A 195 -9.59 -6.92 -19.04
N LEU A 196 -9.39 -6.07 -18.02
CA LEU A 196 -10.05 -4.77 -17.91
C LEU A 196 -9.08 -3.72 -17.29
N PRO A 197 -9.05 -2.47 -17.77
CA PRO A 197 -8.20 -1.41 -17.20
C PRO A 197 -8.65 -0.93 -15.80
N ALA A 198 -9.66 -1.57 -15.20
CA ALA A 198 -10.13 -1.25 -13.86
C ALA A 198 -9.18 -1.85 -12.82
N ARG A 199 -8.36 -1.00 -12.20
CA ARG A 199 -7.58 -1.37 -11.01
C ARG A 199 -8.55 -1.66 -9.87
N GLN A 200 -8.79 -2.93 -9.57
CA GLN A 200 -9.62 -3.29 -8.43
C GLN A 200 -8.76 -3.34 -7.18
N TYR A 201 -8.97 -2.36 -6.29
CA TYR A 201 -8.36 -2.35 -4.96
C TYR A 201 -9.19 -3.24 -4.05
N ARG A 202 -8.53 -4.17 -3.37
CA ARG A 202 -9.14 -5.06 -2.41
C ARG A 202 -8.60 -4.72 -1.04
N LEU A 203 -9.49 -4.38 -0.11
CA LEU A 203 -9.11 -4.16 1.28
C LEU A 203 -9.28 -5.45 2.06
N ILE A 204 -8.26 -5.83 2.80
CA ILE A 204 -8.33 -6.88 3.81
C ILE A 204 -8.28 -6.23 5.19
N ILE A 205 -9.26 -6.52 6.05
CA ILE A 205 -9.25 -6.12 7.46
C ILE A 205 -9.37 -7.36 8.33
N SER A 206 -8.43 -7.52 9.25
CA SER A 206 -8.52 -8.50 10.34
C SER A 206 -8.88 -7.76 11.62
N LYS A 207 -9.95 -8.19 12.31
CA LYS A 207 -10.44 -7.59 13.57
C LYS A 207 -10.20 -8.54 14.73
N PHE A 208 -9.77 -7.98 15.86
CA PHE A 208 -9.56 -8.65 17.14
C PHE A 208 -10.58 -8.11 18.16
N ILE A 209 -11.17 -9.00 18.96
CA ILE A 209 -12.18 -8.74 20.00
C ILE A 209 -11.71 -9.40 21.29
#